data_AF-A0A7V9B9Z0-F1
#
_entry.id   AF-A0A7V9B9Z0-F1
#
_cell.length_a   1.000
_cell.length_b   1.000
_cell.length_c   1.000
_cell.angle_alpha   90.00
_cell.angle_beta   90.00
_cell.angle_gamma   90.00
#
_symmetry.space_group_name_H-M   'P 1'
#
loop_
_entity.id
_entity.type
_entity.pdbx_description
1 polymer ?
#
loop_
_entity_poly.entity_id
_entity_poly.type
_entity_poly.pdbx_seq_one_letter_code
_entity_poly.pdbx_strand_id
1 'polypeptide(L)'
;MGILPKPITQPDAAHPISVVAARTGLSRDVLRVWERRYGAVEPIRTPGGQRRYSDTHVERFRLLAAAIGHGRTIGLVARLGTEELTRLVAEDEAQFSPQYPDGIPDVAGAMEAAMASIVALDAPALDAQLRRAIAHEGVPWFVEVLVPALMRAVGDRWVAGRLTIAHEHLASASVIAIIMETVRALPPRPAAPRVVVATPSGDQHAMGAALAAAAASLQGWSIVYLGADVPHADIGAAAAVTDARAVALSITYVEDRARILAEVRALRGSLNETVPLLIGGAGMECIAAAVGGRNITLCDSLRQLRSELAHAESRR
;
A
#
# COMPACT_ATOMS: atom_id res chain seq x y z
N MET A 1 -43.07 -39.78 -1.62
CA MET A 1 -42.27 -38.93 -2.53
C MET A 1 -42.13 -37.56 -1.86
N GLY A 2 -41.16 -37.45 -0.94
CA GLY A 2 -40.98 -36.26 -0.10
C GLY A 2 -40.15 -35.21 -0.83
N ILE A 3 -40.73 -34.03 -1.00
CA ILE A 3 -40.09 -32.88 -1.65
C ILE A 3 -39.14 -32.24 -0.62
N LEU A 4 -37.85 -32.29 -0.90
CA LEU A 4 -36.80 -31.58 -0.17
C LEU A 4 -37.04 -30.05 -0.24
N PRO A 5 -36.86 -29.30 0.86
CA PRO A 5 -36.91 -27.84 0.81
C PRO A 5 -35.71 -27.29 0.03
N LYS A 6 -36.00 -26.34 -0.87
CA LYS A 6 -35.03 -25.53 -1.62
C LYS A 6 -34.19 -24.69 -0.63
N PRO A 7 -32.87 -24.53 -0.82
CA PRO A 7 -32.05 -23.71 0.06
C PRO A 7 -32.52 -22.24 -0.01
N ILE A 8 -32.71 -21.64 1.16
CA ILE A 8 -33.05 -20.23 1.31
C ILE A 8 -31.77 -19.43 1.07
N THR A 9 -31.63 -18.82 -0.10
CA THR A 9 -30.59 -17.81 -0.34
C THR A 9 -30.89 -16.61 0.58
N GLN A 10 -29.97 -16.30 1.50
CA GLN A 10 -30.06 -15.09 2.33
C GLN A 10 -30.18 -13.84 1.43
N PRO A 11 -31.00 -12.84 1.80
CA PRO A 11 -31.04 -11.58 1.06
C PRO A 11 -29.69 -10.86 1.17
N ASP A 12 -29.18 -10.37 0.03
CA ASP A 12 -27.99 -9.50 -0.07
C ASP A 12 -28.07 -8.41 1.00
N ALA A 13 -27.10 -8.36 1.92
CA ALA A 13 -27.18 -7.45 3.07
C ALA A 13 -27.13 -5.98 2.59
N ALA A 14 -28.13 -5.19 3.00
CA ALA A 14 -28.31 -3.82 2.52
C ALA A 14 -27.67 -2.79 3.46
N HIS A 15 -26.48 -2.31 3.11
CA HIS A 15 -25.60 -1.49 3.93
C HIS A 15 -25.83 0.02 3.74
N PRO A 16 -25.73 0.85 4.79
CA PRO A 16 -25.67 2.31 4.63
C PRO A 16 -24.32 2.73 4.03
N ILE A 17 -24.27 3.93 3.43
CA ILE A 17 -23.05 4.46 2.77
C ILE A 17 -21.83 4.54 3.70
N SER A 18 -22.03 4.66 5.01
CA SER A 18 -20.96 4.63 6.01
C SER A 18 -20.25 3.28 6.07
N VAL A 19 -20.99 2.18 5.97
CA VAL A 19 -20.46 0.81 5.95
C VAL A 19 -19.77 0.53 4.62
N VAL A 20 -20.35 1.02 3.50
CA VAL A 20 -19.72 0.92 2.19
C VAL A 20 -18.35 1.62 2.19
N ALA A 21 -18.29 2.86 2.69
CA ALA A 21 -17.03 3.61 2.79
C ALA A 21 -15.96 2.87 3.61
N ALA A 22 -16.36 2.29 4.76
CA ALA A 22 -15.44 1.50 5.58
C ALA A 22 -14.94 0.23 4.87
N ARG A 23 -15.79 -0.42 4.06
CA ARG A 23 -15.45 -1.68 3.37
C ARG A 23 -14.72 -1.48 2.05
N THR A 24 -14.86 -0.32 1.41
CA THR A 24 -14.21 -0.01 0.13
C THR A 24 -12.98 0.87 0.29
N GLY A 25 -12.80 1.54 1.44
CA GLY A 25 -11.76 2.54 1.64
C GLY A 25 -12.04 3.88 0.96
N LEU A 26 -13.15 4.01 0.22
CA LEU A 26 -13.52 5.24 -0.48
C LEU A 26 -14.27 6.21 0.43
N SER A 27 -14.03 7.51 0.27
CA SER A 27 -14.80 8.52 1.00
C SER A 27 -16.26 8.52 0.55
N ARG A 28 -17.17 8.90 1.47
CA ARG A 28 -18.62 8.99 1.16
C ARG A 28 -18.92 9.94 0.01
N ASP A 29 -18.10 10.97 -0.16
CA ASP A 29 -18.27 11.95 -1.23
C ASP A 29 -17.80 11.39 -2.58
N VAL A 30 -16.71 10.61 -2.61
CA VAL A 30 -16.29 9.87 -3.82
C VAL A 30 -17.38 8.89 -4.25
N LEU A 31 -17.91 8.09 -3.32
CA LEU A 31 -19.01 7.16 -3.59
C LEU A 31 -20.24 7.87 -4.19
N ARG A 32 -20.62 9.03 -3.63
CA ARG A 32 -21.75 9.85 -4.12
C ARG A 32 -21.48 10.51 -5.47
N VAL A 33 -20.23 10.91 -5.76
CA VAL A 33 -19.87 11.44 -7.07
C VAL A 33 -19.92 10.33 -8.10
N TRP A 34 -19.41 9.14 -7.78
CA TRP A 34 -19.43 7.98 -8.68
C TRP A 34 -20.85 7.51 -8.99
N GLU A 35 -21.72 7.45 -7.97
CA GLU A 35 -23.15 7.21 -8.16
C GLU A 35 -23.78 8.24 -9.10
N ARG A 36 -23.68 9.54 -8.76
CA ARG A 36 -24.44 10.60 -9.47
C ARG A 36 -23.92 10.90 -10.87
N ARG A 37 -22.59 10.95 -11.05
CA ARG A 37 -21.97 11.44 -12.29
C ARG A 37 -21.69 10.31 -13.27
N TYR A 38 -21.42 9.11 -12.78
CA TYR A 38 -20.98 8.00 -13.61
C TYR A 38 -21.92 6.79 -13.55
N GLY A 39 -22.99 6.85 -12.76
CA GLY A 39 -23.93 5.73 -12.62
C GLY A 39 -23.26 4.46 -12.09
N ALA A 40 -22.21 4.61 -11.26
CA ALA A 40 -21.35 3.51 -10.88
C ALA A 40 -22.10 2.34 -10.21
N VAL A 41 -23.15 2.63 -9.44
CA VAL A 41 -24.11 1.67 -8.89
C VAL A 41 -25.49 2.33 -8.81
N GLU A 42 -26.54 1.54 -8.72
CA GLU A 42 -27.89 2.02 -8.42
C GLU A 42 -28.29 1.62 -6.99
N PRO A 43 -28.33 2.55 -6.02
CA PRO A 43 -28.64 2.19 -4.65
C PRO A 43 -30.11 1.81 -4.48
N ILE A 44 -30.36 0.80 -3.64
CA ILE A 44 -31.71 0.44 -3.20
C ILE A 44 -32.24 1.57 -2.31
N ARG A 45 -33.42 2.09 -2.61
CA ARG A 45 -34.08 3.08 -1.74
C ARG A 45 -35.04 2.40 -0.79
N THR A 46 -34.87 2.65 0.50
CA THR A 46 -35.85 2.27 1.53
C THR A 46 -37.16 3.06 1.35
N PRO A 47 -38.28 2.61 1.95
CA PRO A 47 -39.52 3.38 1.98
C PRO A 47 -39.35 4.80 2.54
N GLY A 48 -38.41 5.00 3.47
CA GLY A 48 -38.02 6.32 4.00
C GLY A 48 -37.05 7.13 3.12
N GLY A 49 -36.81 6.72 1.88
CA GLY A 49 -35.96 7.42 0.91
C GLY A 49 -34.45 7.29 1.13
N GLN A 50 -33.99 6.56 2.16
CA GLN A 50 -32.57 6.35 2.42
C GLN A 50 -31.97 5.34 1.44
N ARG A 51 -30.74 5.62 0.98
CA ARG A 51 -29.94 4.74 0.13
C ARG A 51 -29.37 3.55 0.91
N ARG A 52 -29.44 2.36 0.32
CA ARG A 52 -28.85 1.12 0.80
C ARG A 52 -28.10 0.44 -0.34
N TYR A 53 -26.99 -0.20 -0.01
CA TYR A 53 -26.09 -0.83 -0.96
C TYR A 53 -25.94 -2.30 -0.63
N SER A 54 -26.15 -3.19 -1.60
CA SER A 54 -25.90 -4.62 -1.41
C SER A 54 -24.41 -4.92 -1.33
N ASP A 55 -24.06 -6.15 -0.95
CA ASP A 55 -22.68 -6.64 -1.04
C ASP A 55 -22.16 -6.59 -2.48
N THR A 56 -23.03 -6.85 -3.47
CA THR A 56 -22.71 -6.69 -4.90
C THR A 56 -22.31 -5.25 -5.25
N HIS A 57 -22.95 -4.23 -4.65
CA HIS A 57 -22.54 -2.84 -4.83
C HIS A 57 -21.20 -2.53 -4.16
N VAL A 58 -20.95 -3.08 -2.97
CA VAL A 58 -19.67 -2.94 -2.26
C VAL A 58 -18.55 -3.52 -3.12
N GLU A 59 -18.76 -4.71 -3.68
CA GLU A 59 -17.78 -5.37 -4.54
C GLU A 59 -17.50 -4.56 -5.81
N ARG A 60 -18.55 -4.09 -6.48
CA ARG A 60 -18.38 -3.22 -7.65
C ARG A 60 -17.59 -1.95 -7.32
N PHE A 61 -17.83 -1.33 -6.17
CA PHE A 61 -17.02 -0.18 -5.74
C PHE A 61 -15.56 -0.54 -5.45
N ARG A 62 -15.27 -1.71 -4.87
CA ARG A 62 -13.88 -2.20 -4.71
C ARG A 62 -13.21 -2.40 -6.07
N LEU A 63 -13.90 -3.01 -7.03
CA LEU A 63 -13.37 -3.22 -8.38
C LEU A 63 -13.10 -1.90 -9.11
N LEU A 64 -14.00 -0.91 -9.00
CA LEU A 64 -13.77 0.42 -9.56
C LEU A 64 -12.59 1.13 -8.91
N ALA A 65 -12.45 1.02 -7.58
CA ALA A 65 -11.31 1.55 -6.85
C ALA A 65 -10.00 0.88 -7.29
N ALA A 66 -9.99 -0.45 -7.42
CA ALA A 66 -8.84 -1.21 -7.89
C ALA A 66 -8.45 -0.79 -9.31
N ALA A 67 -9.40 -0.75 -10.25
CA ALA A 67 -9.14 -0.35 -11.64
C ALA A 67 -8.58 1.09 -11.74
N ILE A 68 -9.06 2.01 -10.90
CA ILE A 68 -8.51 3.37 -10.81
C ILE A 68 -7.12 3.38 -10.18
N GLY A 69 -6.89 2.54 -9.16
CA GLY A 69 -5.55 2.28 -8.61
C GLY A 69 -4.57 1.73 -9.65
N HIS A 70 -5.06 1.01 -10.66
CA HIS A 70 -4.32 0.57 -11.85
C HIS A 70 -4.19 1.65 -12.94
N GLY A 71 -4.45 2.92 -12.63
CA GLY A 71 -4.26 4.05 -13.55
C GLY A 71 -5.40 4.27 -14.55
N ARG A 72 -6.52 3.54 -14.44
CA ARG A 72 -7.69 3.76 -15.31
C ARG A 72 -8.52 4.94 -14.82
N THR A 73 -9.25 5.55 -15.73
CA THR A 73 -10.14 6.67 -15.37
C THR A 73 -11.54 6.17 -15.03
N ILE A 74 -12.17 6.76 -14.01
CA ILE A 74 -13.56 6.41 -13.60
C ILE A 74 -14.55 6.49 -14.77
N GLY A 75 -14.37 7.45 -15.69
CA GLY A 75 -15.25 7.62 -16.84
C GLY A 75 -15.22 6.46 -17.83
N LEU A 76 -14.08 5.76 -17.92
CA LEU A 76 -13.93 4.55 -18.72
C LEU A 76 -14.53 3.34 -17.99
N VAL A 77 -14.10 3.11 -16.74
CA VAL A 77 -14.39 1.85 -16.04
C VAL A 77 -15.80 1.76 -15.47
N ALA A 78 -16.44 2.90 -15.16
CA ALA A 78 -17.82 2.90 -14.63
C ALA A 78 -18.86 2.39 -15.65
N ARG A 79 -18.53 2.43 -16.95
CA ARG A 79 -19.39 1.95 -18.04
C ARG A 79 -19.34 0.44 -18.23
N LEU A 80 -18.34 -0.24 -17.66
CA LEU A 80 -18.15 -1.67 -17.80
C LEU A 80 -19.09 -2.44 -16.88
N GLY A 81 -19.57 -3.60 -17.34
CA GLY A 81 -20.27 -4.56 -16.49
C GLY A 81 -19.36 -5.07 -15.38
N THR A 82 -19.92 -5.57 -14.27
CA THR A 82 -19.10 -6.03 -13.14
C THR A 82 -18.16 -7.17 -13.54
N GLU A 83 -18.61 -8.14 -14.35
CA GLU A 83 -17.76 -9.24 -14.83
C GLU A 83 -16.60 -8.75 -15.71
N GLU A 84 -16.87 -7.79 -16.59
CA GLU A 84 -15.84 -7.20 -17.46
C GLU A 84 -14.84 -6.38 -16.65
N LEU A 85 -15.33 -5.63 -15.66
CA LEU A 85 -14.49 -4.91 -14.71
C LEU A 85 -13.64 -5.87 -13.86
N THR A 86 -14.20 -7.00 -13.43
CA THR A 86 -13.46 -8.06 -12.72
C THR A 86 -12.35 -8.63 -13.60
N ARG A 87 -12.62 -8.96 -14.86
CA ARG A 87 -11.59 -9.44 -15.79
C ARG A 87 -10.51 -8.39 -16.01
N LEU A 88 -10.92 -7.13 -16.22
CA LEU A 88 -9.99 -6.03 -16.45
C LEU A 88 -9.06 -5.81 -15.26
N VAL A 89 -9.61 -5.81 -14.04
CA VAL A 89 -8.81 -5.74 -12.81
C VAL A 89 -7.93 -6.98 -12.68
N ALA A 90 -8.42 -8.18 -12.97
CA ALA A 90 -7.61 -9.39 -12.91
C ALA A 90 -6.46 -9.38 -13.94
N GLU A 91 -6.69 -8.85 -15.13
CA GLU A 91 -5.66 -8.66 -16.17
C GLU A 91 -4.60 -7.65 -15.71
N ASP A 92 -5.02 -6.54 -15.11
CA ASP A 92 -4.09 -5.58 -14.51
C ASP A 92 -3.30 -6.20 -13.36
N GLU A 93 -3.99 -6.92 -12.49
CA GLU A 93 -3.38 -7.62 -11.37
C GLU A 93 -2.41 -8.67 -11.87
N ALA A 94 -2.69 -9.38 -12.96
CA ALA A 94 -1.78 -10.33 -13.58
C ALA A 94 -0.58 -9.63 -14.25
N GLN A 95 -0.80 -8.46 -14.88
CA GLN A 95 0.27 -7.68 -15.52
C GLN A 95 1.23 -7.06 -14.51
N PHE A 96 0.72 -6.68 -13.33
CA PHE A 96 1.50 -6.08 -12.25
C PHE A 96 1.84 -7.06 -11.12
N SER A 97 1.37 -8.31 -11.18
CA SER A 97 1.81 -9.38 -10.29
C SER A 97 3.18 -9.88 -10.74
N PRO A 98 4.06 -10.22 -9.79
CA PRO A 98 5.26 -10.97 -10.13
C PRO A 98 4.83 -12.27 -10.81
N GLN A 99 5.38 -12.57 -11.99
CA GLN A 99 5.19 -13.87 -12.60
C GLN A 99 6.00 -14.89 -11.81
N TYR A 100 5.35 -15.92 -11.27
CA TYR A 100 5.97 -17.05 -10.59
C TYR A 100 6.09 -18.21 -11.58
N PRO A 101 7.25 -18.36 -12.26
CA PRO A 101 7.41 -19.41 -13.27
C PRO A 101 7.26 -20.84 -12.70
N ASP A 102 7.45 -21.06 -11.39
CA ASP A 102 7.57 -22.38 -10.78
C ASP A 102 6.39 -22.84 -9.88
N GLY A 103 5.25 -22.13 -9.87
CA GLY A 103 4.02 -22.57 -9.17
C GLY A 103 3.46 -21.55 -8.16
N ILE A 104 2.54 -22.01 -7.30
CA ILE A 104 1.97 -21.18 -6.23
C ILE A 104 3.03 -21.02 -5.13
N PRO A 105 3.44 -19.79 -4.77
CA PRO A 105 4.44 -19.57 -3.74
C PRO A 105 4.08 -20.19 -2.39
N ASP A 106 5.05 -20.82 -1.71
CA ASP A 106 4.84 -21.40 -0.37
C ASP A 106 4.94 -20.33 0.73
N VAL A 107 3.92 -19.46 0.78
CA VAL A 107 3.81 -18.43 1.82
C VAL A 107 3.74 -19.05 3.21
N ALA A 108 3.03 -20.17 3.37
CA ALA A 108 2.82 -20.80 4.66
C ALA A 108 4.14 -21.34 5.24
N GLY A 109 4.91 -22.09 4.46
CA GLY A 109 6.20 -22.63 4.88
C GLY A 109 7.22 -21.52 5.17
N ALA A 110 7.30 -20.50 4.33
CA ALA A 110 8.18 -19.36 4.56
C ALA A 110 7.82 -18.60 5.84
N MET A 111 6.52 -18.37 6.10
CA MET A 111 6.04 -17.75 7.33
C MET A 111 6.34 -18.60 8.56
N GLU A 112 6.13 -19.91 8.49
CA GLU A 112 6.41 -20.83 9.58
C GLU A 112 7.90 -20.82 9.95
N ALA A 113 8.78 -20.97 8.96
CA ALA A 113 10.23 -20.97 9.16
C ALA A 113 10.76 -19.64 9.73
N ALA A 114 10.30 -18.51 9.20
CA ALA A 114 10.68 -17.19 9.70
C ALA A 114 10.16 -16.97 11.13
N MET A 115 8.91 -17.34 11.41
CA MET A 115 8.30 -17.19 12.74
C MET A 115 8.99 -18.07 13.79
N ALA A 116 9.38 -19.30 13.45
CA ALA A 116 10.14 -20.17 14.33
C ALA A 116 11.47 -19.52 14.74
N SER A 117 12.18 -18.90 13.78
CA SER A 117 13.45 -18.20 14.03
C SER A 117 13.23 -16.94 14.90
N ILE A 118 12.16 -16.20 14.66
CA ILE A 118 11.78 -15.03 15.49
C ILE A 118 11.51 -15.45 16.93
N VAL A 119 10.66 -16.49 17.13
CA VAL A 119 10.31 -17.02 18.47
C VAL A 119 11.55 -17.52 19.22
N ALA A 120 12.52 -18.10 18.51
CA ALA A 120 13.79 -18.52 19.09
C ALA A 120 14.79 -17.37 19.32
N LEU A 121 14.47 -16.14 18.87
CA LEU A 121 15.39 -15.00 18.81
C LEU A 121 16.72 -15.33 18.08
N ASP A 122 16.65 -16.20 17.08
CA ASP A 122 17.79 -16.65 16.29
C ASP A 122 17.95 -15.77 15.04
N ALA A 123 18.69 -14.68 15.18
CA ALA A 123 18.90 -13.71 14.11
C ALA A 123 19.62 -14.31 12.88
N PRO A 124 20.68 -15.12 13.01
CA PRO A 124 21.29 -15.81 11.87
C PRO A 124 20.34 -16.75 11.15
N ALA A 125 19.53 -17.54 11.88
CA ALA A 125 18.56 -18.43 11.25
C ALA A 125 17.48 -17.61 10.51
N LEU A 126 16.98 -16.53 11.12
CA LEU A 126 16.00 -15.65 10.49
C LEU A 126 16.54 -15.06 9.18
N ASP A 127 17.76 -14.52 9.17
CA ASP A 127 18.40 -13.99 7.96
C ASP A 127 18.50 -15.06 6.86
N ALA A 128 18.94 -16.27 7.22
CA ALA A 128 19.02 -17.39 6.28
C ALA A 128 17.66 -17.78 5.69
N GLN A 129 16.58 -17.79 6.49
CA GLN A 129 15.24 -18.10 6.00
C GLN A 129 14.69 -17.01 5.07
N LEU A 130 14.87 -15.74 5.43
CA LEU A 130 14.42 -14.62 4.59
C LEU A 130 15.17 -14.58 3.25
N ARG A 131 16.49 -14.81 3.25
CA ARG A 131 17.28 -14.91 2.00
C ARG A 131 16.91 -16.10 1.16
N ARG A 132 16.63 -17.25 1.78
CA ARG A 132 16.11 -18.44 1.08
C ARG A 132 14.80 -18.09 0.39
N ALA A 133 13.89 -17.42 1.08
CA ALA A 133 12.61 -17.02 0.51
C ALA A 133 12.79 -16.08 -0.70
N ILE A 134 13.71 -15.11 -0.63
CA ILE A 134 14.08 -14.27 -1.79
C ILE A 134 14.67 -15.11 -2.93
N ALA A 135 15.54 -16.08 -2.64
CA ALA A 135 16.19 -16.90 -3.66
C ALA A 135 15.20 -17.81 -4.40
N HIS A 136 14.15 -18.30 -3.73
CA HIS A 136 13.14 -19.16 -4.33
C HIS A 136 12.03 -18.36 -5.04
N GLU A 137 11.49 -17.32 -4.41
CA GLU A 137 10.28 -16.63 -4.87
C GLU A 137 10.55 -15.25 -5.47
N GLY A 138 11.75 -14.72 -5.27
CA GLY A 138 12.16 -13.41 -5.76
C GLY A 138 11.84 -12.23 -4.83
N VAL A 139 12.51 -11.12 -5.10
CA VAL A 139 12.39 -9.86 -4.35
C VAL A 139 10.96 -9.27 -4.38
N PRO A 140 10.25 -9.23 -5.53
CA PRO A 140 8.89 -8.67 -5.55
C PRO A 140 7.92 -9.40 -4.61
N TRP A 141 7.96 -10.74 -4.56
CA TRP A 141 7.13 -11.51 -3.64
C TRP A 141 7.54 -11.31 -2.19
N PHE A 142 8.84 -11.27 -1.92
CA PHE A 142 9.34 -11.00 -0.58
C PHE A 142 8.78 -9.68 -0.03
N VAL A 143 8.84 -8.61 -0.84
CA VAL A 143 8.41 -7.26 -0.50
C VAL A 143 6.88 -7.13 -0.42
N GLU A 144 6.14 -7.73 -1.36
CA GLU A 144 4.69 -7.52 -1.50
C GLU A 144 3.83 -8.55 -0.78
N VAL A 145 4.37 -9.75 -0.52
CA VAL A 145 3.62 -10.88 0.03
C VAL A 145 4.16 -11.29 1.39
N LEU A 146 5.42 -11.75 1.46
CA LEU A 146 5.95 -12.33 2.69
C LEU A 146 6.10 -11.31 3.81
N VAL A 147 6.79 -10.20 3.56
CA VAL A 147 7.08 -9.20 4.60
C VAL A 147 5.78 -8.63 5.20
N PRO A 148 4.78 -8.16 4.41
CA PRO A 148 3.53 -7.67 4.99
C PRO A 148 2.80 -8.72 5.84
N ALA A 149 2.77 -9.98 5.39
CA ALA A 149 2.13 -11.07 6.12
C ALA A 149 2.88 -11.42 7.42
N LEU A 150 4.20 -11.51 7.36
CA LEU A 150 5.06 -11.80 8.50
C LEU A 150 4.98 -10.70 9.56
N MET A 151 5.11 -9.44 9.17
CA MET A 151 5.08 -8.30 10.10
C MET A 151 3.71 -8.15 10.77
N ARG A 152 2.61 -8.40 10.03
CA ARG A 152 1.27 -8.46 10.63
C ARG A 152 1.19 -9.58 11.67
N ALA A 153 1.67 -10.77 11.34
CA ALA A 153 1.63 -11.91 12.24
C ALA A 153 2.52 -11.72 13.50
N VAL A 154 3.64 -10.99 13.37
CA VAL A 154 4.48 -10.57 14.51
C VAL A 154 3.70 -9.57 15.39
N GLY A 155 3.12 -8.54 14.78
CA GLY A 155 2.31 -7.53 15.46
C GLY A 155 1.13 -8.13 16.23
N ASP A 156 0.35 -9.02 15.58
CA ASP A 156 -0.80 -9.68 16.19
C ASP A 156 -0.40 -10.54 17.40
N ARG A 157 0.74 -11.23 17.33
CA ARG A 157 1.26 -12.02 18.45
C ARG A 157 1.82 -11.15 19.57
N TRP A 158 2.43 -10.01 19.25
CA TRP A 158 2.87 -9.04 20.24
C TRP A 158 1.70 -8.39 20.99
N VAL A 159 0.67 -7.93 20.28
CA VAL A 159 -0.57 -7.39 20.88
C VAL A 159 -1.24 -8.43 21.78
N ALA A 160 -1.20 -9.71 21.39
CA ALA A 160 -1.73 -10.80 22.19
C ALA A 160 -0.81 -11.25 23.36
N GLY A 161 0.32 -10.56 23.60
CA GLY A 161 1.26 -10.87 24.67
C GLY A 161 2.06 -12.17 24.47
N ARG A 162 2.04 -12.75 23.26
CA ARG A 162 2.78 -13.99 22.92
C ARG A 162 4.20 -13.72 22.45
N LEU A 163 4.49 -12.51 22.00
CA LEU A 163 5.83 -12.05 21.65
C LEU A 163 6.15 -10.79 22.45
N THR A 164 7.44 -10.57 22.70
CA THR A 164 7.95 -9.36 23.37
C THR A 164 8.45 -8.34 22.35
N ILE A 165 8.78 -7.13 22.82
CA ILE A 165 9.38 -6.08 21.99
C ILE A 165 10.68 -6.55 21.32
N ALA A 166 11.47 -7.39 22.00
CA ALA A 166 12.71 -7.93 21.42
C ALA A 166 12.46 -8.75 20.13
N HIS A 167 11.34 -9.48 20.06
CA HIS A 167 10.97 -10.27 18.89
C HIS A 167 10.54 -9.36 17.72
N GLU A 168 9.78 -8.29 18.02
CA GLU A 168 9.39 -7.30 17.02
C GLU A 168 10.62 -6.57 16.47
N HIS A 169 11.52 -6.10 17.34
CA HIS A 169 12.73 -5.41 16.94
C HIS A 169 13.64 -6.32 16.10
N LEU A 170 13.81 -7.59 16.48
CA LEU A 170 14.56 -8.55 15.68
C LEU A 170 13.94 -8.70 14.28
N ALA A 171 12.63 -8.92 14.20
CA ALA A 171 11.93 -9.10 12.93
C ALA A 171 12.07 -7.87 12.02
N SER A 172 11.76 -6.68 12.55
CA SER A 172 11.85 -5.41 11.83
C SER A 172 13.28 -5.13 11.36
N ALA A 173 14.28 -5.27 12.24
CA ALA A 173 15.68 -4.99 11.92
C ALA A 173 16.22 -5.94 10.84
N SER A 174 15.97 -7.25 10.96
CA SER A 174 16.42 -8.24 9.96
C SER A 174 15.80 -7.99 8.58
N VAL A 175 14.50 -7.71 8.53
CA VAL A 175 13.81 -7.42 7.27
C VAL A 175 14.33 -6.13 6.64
N ILE A 176 14.47 -5.04 7.40
CA ILE A 176 14.98 -3.76 6.88
C ILE A 176 16.40 -3.94 6.33
N ALA A 177 17.27 -4.65 7.05
CA ALA A 177 18.65 -4.91 6.62
C ALA A 177 18.69 -5.62 5.26
N ILE A 178 17.92 -6.70 5.10
CA ILE A 178 17.85 -7.48 3.86
C ILE A 178 17.26 -6.65 2.72
N ILE A 179 16.21 -5.86 2.97
CA ILE A 179 15.63 -5.00 1.94
C ILE A 179 16.68 -3.98 1.45
N MET A 180 17.39 -3.32 2.36
CA MET A 180 18.39 -2.31 2.00
C MET A 180 19.59 -2.91 1.28
N GLU A 181 20.02 -4.12 1.64
CA GLU A 181 21.03 -4.85 0.90
C GLU A 181 20.55 -5.17 -0.53
N THR A 182 19.31 -5.64 -0.66
CA THR A 182 18.71 -5.97 -1.95
C THR A 182 18.60 -4.75 -2.87
N VAL A 183 18.18 -3.60 -2.33
CA VAL A 183 18.13 -2.32 -3.06
C VAL A 183 19.53 -1.91 -3.53
N ARG A 184 20.55 -2.07 -2.70
CA ARG A 184 21.94 -1.72 -3.05
C ARG A 184 22.54 -2.67 -4.09
N ALA A 185 22.11 -3.93 -4.11
CA ALA A 185 22.55 -4.94 -5.07
C ALA A 185 21.95 -4.75 -6.47
N LEU A 186 20.91 -3.94 -6.62
CA LEU A 186 20.25 -3.61 -7.89
C LEU A 186 20.75 -2.23 -8.38
N PRO A 187 21.85 -2.16 -9.17
CA PRO A 187 22.35 -0.87 -9.63
C PRO A 187 21.31 -0.19 -10.53
N PRO A 188 21.03 1.10 -10.32
CA PRO A 188 20.08 1.82 -11.15
C PRO A 188 20.62 1.93 -12.58
N ARG A 189 19.70 1.91 -13.56
CA ARG A 189 20.04 2.14 -14.96
C ARG A 189 20.70 3.52 -15.17
N PRO A 190 21.52 3.71 -16.21
CA PRO A 190 22.01 5.04 -16.56
C PRO A 190 20.86 6.03 -16.70
N ALA A 191 21.00 7.21 -16.09
CA ALA A 191 19.98 8.25 -16.02
C ALA A 191 18.63 7.78 -15.40
N ALA A 192 18.68 6.85 -14.44
CA ALA A 192 17.51 6.54 -13.62
C ALA A 192 17.04 7.79 -12.86
N PRO A 193 15.73 8.10 -12.84
CA PRO A 193 15.20 9.14 -11.99
C PRO A 193 15.45 8.79 -10.52
N ARG A 194 15.64 9.82 -9.69
CA ARG A 194 15.92 9.66 -8.26
C ARG A 194 14.67 9.88 -7.43
N VAL A 195 14.48 9.06 -6.41
CA VAL A 195 13.46 9.26 -5.37
C VAL A 195 14.13 9.32 -4.00
N VAL A 196 13.74 10.32 -3.20
CA VAL A 196 14.09 10.39 -1.78
C VAL A 196 13.02 9.65 -0.98
N VAL A 197 13.44 8.77 -0.08
CA VAL A 197 12.53 7.96 0.75
C VAL A 197 12.89 8.12 2.22
N ALA A 198 11.90 8.47 3.06
CA ALA A 198 12.10 8.74 4.49
C ALA A 198 10.81 8.52 5.31
N THR A 199 10.90 8.63 6.63
CA THR A 199 9.77 8.90 7.53
C THR A 199 9.88 10.32 8.11
N PRO A 200 8.75 10.97 8.48
CA PRO A 200 8.78 12.30 9.09
C PRO A 200 9.32 12.27 10.52
N SER A 201 9.56 13.44 11.11
CA SER A 201 10.11 13.52 12.47
C SER A 201 9.16 12.90 13.50
N GLY A 202 9.73 12.23 14.48
CA GLY A 202 9.06 11.48 15.53
C GLY A 202 8.47 10.14 15.07
N ASP A 203 8.55 9.77 13.79
CA ASP A 203 8.16 8.44 13.33
C ASP A 203 9.37 7.54 13.12
N GLN A 204 9.64 6.66 14.09
CA GLN A 204 10.78 5.74 14.08
C GLN A 204 10.54 4.48 13.21
N HIS A 205 9.34 4.29 12.65
CA HIS A 205 8.95 3.04 11.98
C HIS A 205 9.43 3.01 10.52
N ALA A 206 10.69 2.63 10.33
CA ALA A 206 11.36 2.67 9.03
C ALA A 206 10.90 1.59 8.02
N MET A 207 10.09 0.60 8.44
CA MET A 207 9.70 -0.55 7.62
C MET A 207 8.96 -0.15 6.34
N GLY A 208 7.95 0.72 6.45
CA GLY A 208 7.19 1.17 5.29
C GLY A 208 8.05 1.98 4.30
N ALA A 209 8.99 2.77 4.82
CA ALA A 209 9.97 3.48 3.99
C ALA A 209 10.93 2.51 3.29
N ALA A 210 11.38 1.45 3.97
CA ALA A 210 12.23 0.41 3.38
C ALA A 210 11.50 -0.34 2.25
N LEU A 211 10.24 -0.73 2.46
CA LEU A 211 9.40 -1.35 1.44
C LEU A 211 9.14 -0.43 0.24
N ALA A 212 8.91 0.86 0.48
CA ALA A 212 8.75 1.86 -0.57
C ALA A 212 10.02 2.03 -1.41
N ALA A 213 11.19 2.05 -0.75
CA ALA A 213 12.49 2.07 -1.42
C ALA A 213 12.71 0.82 -2.29
N ALA A 214 12.35 -0.37 -1.79
CA ALA A 214 12.42 -1.61 -2.54
C ALA A 214 11.52 -1.59 -3.78
N ALA A 215 10.25 -1.18 -3.61
CA ALA A 215 9.29 -1.09 -4.68
C ALA A 215 9.73 -0.11 -5.78
N ALA A 216 10.29 1.04 -5.39
CA ALA A 216 10.85 2.01 -6.34
C ALA A 216 12.09 1.45 -7.06
N SER A 217 13.00 0.77 -6.34
CA SER A 217 14.20 0.15 -6.92
C SER A 217 13.84 -0.90 -7.97
N LEU A 218 12.79 -1.70 -7.73
CA LEU A 218 12.26 -2.67 -8.68
C LEU A 218 11.66 -2.02 -9.94
N GLN A 219 11.32 -0.73 -9.90
CA GLN A 219 10.92 0.06 -11.08
C GLN A 219 12.10 0.75 -11.76
N GLY A 220 13.34 0.45 -11.36
CA GLY A 220 14.55 1.03 -11.94
C GLY A 220 14.85 2.46 -11.48
N TRP A 221 14.23 2.93 -10.40
CA TRP A 221 14.54 4.21 -9.79
C TRP A 221 15.83 4.14 -8.97
N SER A 222 16.59 5.23 -8.98
CA SER A 222 17.73 5.40 -8.07
C SER A 222 17.22 5.89 -6.71
N ILE A 223 17.59 5.20 -5.64
CA ILE A 223 17.04 5.44 -4.31
C ILE A 223 18.00 6.27 -3.45
N VAL A 224 17.46 7.32 -2.82
CA VAL A 224 18.10 8.07 -1.74
C VAL A 224 17.31 7.78 -0.47
N TYR A 225 17.73 6.76 0.27
CA TYR A 225 17.06 6.33 1.50
C TYR A 225 17.66 7.07 2.71
N LEU A 226 16.87 7.91 3.37
CA LEU A 226 17.30 8.71 4.53
C LEU A 226 17.04 8.03 5.87
N GLY A 227 16.29 6.92 5.88
CA GLY A 227 15.90 6.22 7.10
C GLY A 227 14.68 6.84 7.77
N ALA A 228 14.63 6.74 9.09
CA ALA A 228 13.52 7.20 9.90
C ALA A 228 13.83 8.49 10.67
N ASP A 229 12.77 9.15 11.15
CA ASP A 229 12.83 10.35 11.99
C ASP A 229 13.59 11.50 11.34
N VAL A 230 13.21 11.84 10.10
CA VAL A 230 13.92 12.85 9.30
C VAL A 230 13.11 14.15 9.24
N PRO A 231 13.67 15.29 9.68
CA PRO A 231 13.01 16.59 9.56
C PRO A 231 12.68 16.96 8.11
N HIS A 232 11.51 17.56 7.89
CA HIS A 232 11.06 17.99 6.57
C HIS A 232 12.09 18.86 5.81
N ALA A 233 12.84 19.71 6.53
CA ALA A 233 13.86 20.57 5.96
C ALA A 233 15.01 19.75 5.34
N ASP A 234 15.47 18.70 6.03
CA ASP A 234 16.55 17.83 5.55
C ASP A 234 16.08 16.94 4.40
N ILE A 235 14.84 16.46 4.44
CA ILE A 235 14.23 15.72 3.31
C ILE A 235 14.17 16.62 2.07
N GLY A 236 13.69 17.86 2.22
CA GLY A 236 13.62 18.83 1.13
C GLY A 236 15.01 19.18 0.57
N ALA A 237 15.99 19.39 1.45
CA ALA A 237 17.38 19.65 1.06
C ALA A 237 17.99 18.46 0.30
N ALA A 238 17.79 17.23 0.78
CA ALA A 238 18.24 16.02 0.10
C ALA A 238 17.60 15.88 -1.29
N ALA A 239 16.30 16.17 -1.41
CA ALA A 239 15.60 16.14 -2.70
C ALA A 239 16.20 17.16 -3.69
N ALA A 240 16.50 18.38 -3.22
CA ALA A 240 17.12 19.41 -4.06
C ALA A 240 18.55 19.05 -4.49
N VAL A 241 19.40 18.62 -3.55
CA VAL A 241 20.81 18.27 -3.82
C VAL A 241 20.93 17.08 -4.78
N THR A 242 19.99 16.15 -4.70
CA THR A 242 20.02 14.93 -5.51
C THR A 242 19.24 15.05 -6.82
N ASP A 243 18.62 16.21 -7.11
CA ASP A 243 17.69 16.38 -8.24
C ASP A 243 16.61 15.28 -8.26
N ALA A 244 16.01 15.05 -7.09
CA ALA A 244 15.01 14.02 -6.92
C ALA A 244 13.74 14.38 -7.70
N ARG A 245 13.25 13.41 -8.47
CA ARG A 245 12.00 13.52 -9.24
C ARG A 245 10.76 13.09 -8.48
N ALA A 246 10.93 12.51 -7.30
CA ALA A 246 9.86 12.21 -6.37
C ALA A 246 10.39 12.19 -4.93
N VAL A 247 9.50 12.43 -3.98
CA VAL A 247 9.76 12.18 -2.55
C VAL A 247 8.67 11.24 -2.05
N ALA A 248 9.06 10.16 -1.37
CA ALA A 248 8.16 9.21 -0.75
C ALA A 248 8.31 9.25 0.77
N LEU A 249 7.22 9.54 1.48
CA LEU A 249 7.13 9.50 2.93
C LEU A 249 6.34 8.28 3.37
N SER A 250 6.89 7.51 4.32
CA SER A 250 6.12 6.53 5.07
C SER A 250 5.75 7.10 6.43
N ILE A 251 4.45 7.13 6.73
CA ILE A 251 3.88 7.59 7.99
C ILE A 251 3.13 6.40 8.60
N THR A 252 3.64 5.87 9.69
CA THR A 252 3.11 4.70 10.40
C THR A 252 2.50 5.12 11.73
N TYR A 253 3.19 5.98 12.48
CA TYR A 253 2.73 6.43 13.80
C TYR A 253 2.52 7.94 13.83
N VAL A 254 1.33 8.35 14.29
CA VAL A 254 0.93 9.75 14.38
C VAL A 254 0.50 10.04 15.81
N GLU A 255 1.44 10.48 16.64
CA GLU A 255 1.15 10.95 17.99
C GLU A 255 0.42 12.31 17.97
N ASP A 256 0.96 13.26 17.20
CA ASP A 256 0.40 14.59 17.02
C ASP A 256 0.06 14.83 15.54
N ARG A 257 -1.24 14.75 15.23
CA ARG A 257 -1.78 14.98 13.90
C ARG A 257 -1.49 16.39 13.37
N ALA A 258 -1.54 17.42 14.23
CA ALA A 258 -1.32 18.79 13.82
C ALA A 258 0.15 19.03 13.44
N ARG A 259 1.08 18.47 14.24
CA ARG A 259 2.52 18.49 13.95
C ARG A 259 2.85 17.80 12.63
N ILE A 260 2.36 16.57 12.41
CA ILE A 260 2.62 15.84 11.16
C ILE A 260 2.02 16.57 9.94
N LEU A 261 0.82 17.14 10.05
CA LEU A 261 0.26 17.95 8.97
C LEU A 261 1.10 19.20 8.67
N ALA A 262 1.65 19.85 9.70
CA ALA A 262 2.55 20.98 9.54
C ALA A 262 3.85 20.57 8.84
N GLU A 263 4.46 19.46 9.25
CA GLU A 263 5.67 18.92 8.61
C GLU A 263 5.45 18.54 7.15
N VAL A 264 4.35 17.84 6.83
CA VAL A 264 4.03 17.48 5.45
C VAL A 264 3.81 18.72 4.58
N ARG A 265 3.11 19.74 5.09
CA ARG A 265 2.90 21.00 4.36
C ARG A 265 4.20 21.78 4.18
N ALA A 266 5.05 21.81 5.21
CA ALA A 266 6.35 22.46 5.14
C ALA A 266 7.27 21.77 4.12
N LEU A 267 7.32 20.42 4.13
CA LEU A 267 8.01 19.64 3.11
C LEU A 267 7.47 19.97 1.72
N ARG A 268 6.15 19.94 1.54
CA ARG A 268 5.53 20.25 0.25
C ARG A 268 5.92 21.64 -0.25
N GLY A 269 5.99 22.63 0.64
CA GLY A 269 6.41 24.00 0.34
C GLY A 269 7.89 24.14 -0.03
N SER A 270 8.77 23.25 0.44
CA SER A 270 10.20 23.25 0.08
C SER A 270 10.53 22.56 -1.25
N LEU A 271 9.61 21.73 -1.76
CA LEU A 271 9.82 20.94 -2.97
C LEU A 271 9.27 21.67 -4.21
N ASN A 272 9.93 21.51 -5.36
CA ASN A 272 9.44 22.03 -6.64
C ASN A 272 8.01 21.52 -6.93
N GLU A 273 7.14 22.38 -7.49
CA GLU A 273 5.75 22.04 -7.82
C GLU A 273 5.63 20.80 -8.71
N THR A 274 6.63 20.49 -9.54
CA THR A 274 6.63 19.32 -10.43
C THR A 274 7.01 18.01 -9.73
N VAL A 275 7.69 18.07 -8.59
CA VAL A 275 8.15 16.88 -7.84
C VAL A 275 7.01 16.36 -6.98
N PRO A 276 6.38 15.20 -7.27
CA PRO A 276 5.33 14.64 -6.42
C PRO A 276 5.84 14.26 -5.04
N LEU A 277 4.99 14.52 -4.03
CA LEU A 277 5.16 14.04 -2.66
C LEU A 277 4.17 12.88 -2.47
N LEU A 278 4.71 11.67 -2.44
CA LEU A 278 3.98 10.42 -2.30
C LEU A 278 3.98 10.05 -0.81
N ILE A 279 2.82 9.80 -0.23
CA ILE A 279 2.69 9.51 1.20
C ILE A 279 1.95 8.21 1.37
N GLY A 280 2.53 7.26 2.10
CA GLY A 280 1.89 5.99 2.45
C GLY A 280 2.11 5.61 3.92
N GLY A 281 1.75 4.39 4.27
CA GLY A 281 1.86 3.86 5.64
C GLY A 281 0.56 3.97 6.44
N ALA A 282 0.46 3.19 7.53
CA ALA A 282 -0.78 3.03 8.29
C ALA A 282 -1.29 4.32 8.95
N GLY A 283 -0.41 5.27 9.26
CA GLY A 283 -0.75 6.56 9.84
C GLY A 283 -1.29 7.58 8.83
N MET A 284 -1.26 7.27 7.53
CA MET A 284 -1.75 8.14 6.46
C MET A 284 -3.23 8.49 6.62
N GLU A 285 -4.06 7.57 7.10
CA GLU A 285 -5.50 7.79 7.30
C GLU A 285 -5.78 8.98 8.23
N CYS A 286 -4.92 9.19 9.23
CA CYS A 286 -5.05 10.30 10.18
C CYS A 286 -4.90 11.67 9.50
N ILE A 287 -4.16 11.76 8.40
CA ILE A 287 -3.90 13.04 7.71
C ILE A 287 -4.66 13.19 6.39
N ALA A 288 -5.22 12.11 5.84
CA ALA A 288 -5.78 12.05 4.49
C ALA A 288 -6.78 13.18 4.19
N ALA A 289 -7.69 13.47 5.12
CA ALA A 289 -8.72 14.50 4.94
C ALA A 289 -8.19 15.95 5.00
N ALA A 290 -7.00 16.17 5.56
CA ALA A 290 -6.48 17.50 5.90
C ALA A 290 -5.16 17.86 5.20
N VAL A 291 -4.46 16.89 4.61
CA VAL A 291 -3.16 17.08 3.96
C VAL A 291 -3.26 17.85 2.64
N GLY A 292 -4.47 18.02 2.09
CA GLY A 292 -4.75 18.54 0.76
C GLY A 292 -3.77 19.60 0.25
N GLY A 293 -3.33 19.46 -0.99
CA GLY A 293 -2.32 20.31 -1.61
C GLY A 293 -2.02 19.84 -3.03
N ARG A 294 -1.45 20.70 -3.87
CA ARG A 294 -1.03 20.32 -5.23
C ARG A 294 0.12 19.30 -5.15
N ASN A 295 0.06 18.28 -6.00
CA ASN A 295 1.13 17.28 -6.16
C ASN A 295 1.50 16.53 -4.85
N ILE A 296 0.51 16.32 -3.97
CA ILE A 296 0.57 15.34 -2.89
C ILE A 296 -0.32 14.17 -3.30
N THR A 297 0.23 12.95 -3.33
CA THR A 297 -0.54 11.74 -3.60
C THR A 297 -0.48 10.82 -2.39
N LEU A 298 -1.65 10.36 -1.95
CA LEU A 298 -1.78 9.34 -0.92
C LEU A 298 -1.74 7.96 -1.58
N CYS A 299 -0.81 7.13 -1.13
CA CYS A 299 -0.57 5.78 -1.64
C CYS A 299 -1.00 4.76 -0.57
N ASP A 300 -2.11 4.05 -0.82
CA ASP A 300 -2.63 3.00 0.08
C ASP A 300 -1.87 1.68 -0.03
N SER A 301 -1.00 1.56 -1.03
CA SER A 301 -0.30 0.34 -1.38
C SER A 301 1.01 0.63 -2.11
N LEU A 302 1.95 -0.33 -2.04
CA LEU A 302 3.18 -0.28 -2.85
C LEU A 302 2.88 -0.29 -4.35
N ARG A 303 1.76 -0.89 -4.76
CA ARG A 303 1.27 -0.87 -6.14
C ARG A 303 0.96 0.57 -6.60
N GLN A 304 0.21 1.32 -5.79
CA GLN A 304 -0.10 2.70 -6.11
C GLN A 304 1.16 3.58 -6.12
N LEU A 305 2.10 3.34 -5.20
CA LEU A 305 3.41 4.00 -5.22
C LEU A 305 4.15 3.77 -6.56
N ARG A 306 4.22 2.52 -7.03
CA ARG A 306 4.86 2.20 -8.33
C ARG A 306 4.19 2.92 -9.49
N SER A 307 2.86 2.93 -9.51
CA SER A 307 2.08 3.64 -10.54
C SER A 307 2.44 5.13 -10.57
N GLU A 308 2.45 5.79 -9.42
CA GLU A 308 2.80 7.22 -9.32
C GLU A 308 4.23 7.51 -9.74
N LEU A 309 5.17 6.61 -9.41
CA LEU A 309 6.56 6.70 -9.88
C LEU A 309 6.63 6.58 -11.41
N ALA A 310 5.96 5.60 -12.02
CA ALA A 310 5.92 5.48 -13.48
C ALA A 310 5.33 6.74 -14.17
N HIS A 311 4.32 7.37 -13.57
CA HIS A 311 3.77 8.65 -14.04
C HIS A 311 4.73 9.83 -13.83
N ALA A 312 5.54 9.84 -12.77
CA ALA A 312 6.56 10.86 -12.55
C ALA A 312 7.73 10.73 -13.53
N GLU A 313 8.07 9.50 -13.93
CA GLU A 313 9.15 9.23 -14.88
C GLU A 313 8.82 9.67 -16.32
N SER A 314 7.56 9.51 -16.74
CA SER A 314 7.09 9.85 -18.10
C SER A 314 6.92 11.34 -18.36
N ARG A 315 6.79 12.15 -17.31
CA ARG A 315 6.75 13.63 -17.39
C ARG A 315 8.19 14.15 -17.60
N ARG A 316 8.63 14.20 -18.87
CA ARG A 316 9.84 14.91 -19.31
C ARG A 316 9.57 16.38 -19.55
#